data_AF-A0A7U7J3P1-F1
#
_entry.id   AF-A0A7U7J3P1-F1
#
_cell.length_a   1.000
_cell.length_b   1.000
_cell.length_c   1.000
_cell.angle_alpha   90.00
_cell.angle_beta   90.00
_cell.angle_gamma   90.00
#
_symmetry.space_group_name_H-M   'P 1'
#
loop_
_entity.id
_entity.type
_entity.pdbx_description
1 polymer ?
#
loop_
_entity_poly.entity_id
_entity_poly.type
_entity_poly.pdbx_seq_one_letter_code
_entity_poly.pdbx_strand_id
1 'polypeptide(L)'
;MKLLSLPQPSWLNRLGLALTSVLAIAAGFILASLLFTVLLIAGLAVGGWLWWQFRRLGQSARAAAPNVIEGEYTIESAHPLLENEGTPNRKPPISPLPRHPA
;
A
#
# COMPACT_ATOMS: atom_id res chain seq x y z
N MET A 1 49.40 52.65 -26.19
CA MET A 1 48.32 51.71 -25.79
C MET A 1 48.88 50.82 -24.70
N LYS A 2 48.52 51.05 -23.43
CA LYS A 2 49.01 50.22 -22.30
C LYS A 2 48.21 48.91 -22.31
N LEU A 3 48.85 47.82 -22.71
CA LEU A 3 48.31 46.48 -22.54
C LEU A 3 48.19 46.20 -21.04
N LEU A 4 46.97 45.97 -20.57
CA LEU A 4 46.68 45.51 -19.21
C LEU A 4 47.36 44.14 -19.03
N SER A 5 48.52 44.12 -18.39
CA SER A 5 49.15 42.88 -17.95
C SER A 5 48.26 42.23 -16.90
N LEU A 6 47.44 41.28 -17.32
CA LEU A 6 46.65 40.43 -16.43
C LEU A 6 47.60 39.75 -15.44
N PRO A 7 47.40 39.91 -14.11
CA PRO A 7 48.24 39.26 -13.12
C PRO A 7 48.22 37.75 -13.37
N GLN A 8 49.39 37.15 -13.60
CA GLN A 8 49.49 35.70 -13.71
C GLN A 8 48.99 35.10 -12.39
N PRO A 9 47.96 34.24 -12.41
CA PRO A 9 47.47 33.63 -11.19
C PRO A 9 48.56 32.74 -10.61
N SER A 10 49.10 33.17 -9.48
CA SER A 10 50.06 32.43 -8.65
C SER A 10 49.59 30.99 -8.49
N TRP A 11 50.53 30.05 -8.52
CA TRP A 11 50.28 28.62 -8.32
C TRP A 11 49.51 28.33 -7.02
N LEU A 12 49.71 29.16 -6.00
CA LEU A 12 48.97 29.12 -4.73
C LEU A 12 47.48 29.41 -4.91
N ASN A 13 47.13 30.36 -5.78
CA ASN A 13 45.75 30.69 -6.08
C ASN A 13 45.06 29.55 -6.84
N ARG A 14 45.79 28.85 -7.72
CA ARG A 14 45.28 27.66 -8.43
C ARG A 14 44.99 26.51 -7.47
N LEU A 15 45.85 26.29 -6.48
CA LEU A 15 45.65 25.30 -5.42
C LEU A 15 44.45 25.66 -4.54
N GLY A 16 44.32 26.94 -4.15
CA GLY A 16 43.16 27.43 -3.42
C GLY A 16 41.85 27.18 -4.19
N LEU A 17 41.83 27.55 -5.48
CA LEU A 17 40.66 27.36 -6.34
C LEU A 17 40.30 25.87 -6.50
N ALA A 18 41.31 25.02 -6.71
CA ALA A 18 41.13 23.57 -6.81
C ALA A 18 40.55 23.00 -5.51
N LEU A 19 41.08 23.38 -4.36
CA LEU A 19 40.60 22.92 -3.07
C LEU A 19 39.16 23.37 -2.80
N THR A 20 38.83 24.63 -3.09
CA THR A 20 37.46 25.13 -2.94
C THR A 20 36.49 24.45 -3.89
N SER A 21 36.92 24.11 -5.11
CA SER A 21 36.11 23.37 -6.07
C SER A 21 35.78 21.97 -5.55
N VAL A 22 36.78 21.25 -5.04
CA VAL A 22 36.59 19.94 -4.43
C VAL A 22 35.64 20.04 -3.22
N LEU A 23 35.81 21.06 -2.38
CA LEU A 23 34.90 21.29 -1.24
C LEU A 23 33.47 21.59 -1.69
N ALA A 24 33.28 22.41 -2.73
CA ALA A 24 31.97 22.73 -3.27
C ALA A 24 31.28 21.49 -3.85
N ILE A 25 32.04 20.65 -4.57
CA ILE A 25 31.54 19.37 -5.10
C ILE A 25 31.15 18.44 -3.95
N ALA A 26 31.98 18.31 -2.92
CA ALA A 26 31.69 17.48 -1.75
C ALA A 26 30.43 17.97 -1.01
N ALA A 27 30.31 19.28 -0.79
CA ALA A 27 29.13 19.87 -0.15
C ALA A 27 27.86 19.64 -0.98
N GLY A 28 27.94 19.85 -2.29
CA GLY A 28 26.85 19.56 -3.22
C GLY A 28 26.46 18.09 -3.22
N PHE A 29 27.45 17.19 -3.18
CA PHE A 29 27.22 15.75 -3.12
C PHE A 29 26.54 15.32 -1.82
N ILE A 30 26.96 15.87 -0.67
CA ILE A 30 26.31 15.61 0.63
C ILE A 30 24.84 16.06 0.58
N LEU A 31 24.58 17.26 0.07
CA LEU A 31 23.22 17.79 -0.04
C LEU A 31 22.37 16.96 -1.01
N ALA A 32 22.90 16.59 -2.17
CA ALA A 32 22.23 15.73 -3.13
C ALA A 32 21.95 14.33 -2.56
N SER A 33 22.91 13.77 -1.82
CA SER A 33 22.75 12.49 -1.14
C SER A 33 21.64 12.55 -0.09
N LEU A 34 21.58 13.61 0.72
CA LEU A 34 20.49 13.82 1.68
C LEU A 34 19.14 13.91 0.97
N LEU A 35 19.03 14.77 -0.05
CA LEU A 35 17.80 14.92 -0.82
C LEU A 35 17.36 13.61 -1.46
N PHE A 36 18.31 12.86 -2.02
CA PHE A 36 18.06 11.55 -2.59
C PHE A 36 17.55 10.58 -1.53
N THR A 37 18.17 10.52 -0.34
CA THR A 37 17.69 9.67 0.76
C THR A 37 16.27 10.05 1.19
N VAL A 38 15.96 11.34 1.31
CA VAL A 38 14.61 11.80 1.65
C VAL A 38 13.60 11.39 0.58
N LEU A 39 13.93 11.61 -0.71
CA LEU A 39 13.08 11.19 -1.83
C LEU A 39 12.90 9.67 -1.87
N LEU A 40 13.96 8.91 -1.58
CA LEU A 40 13.92 7.46 -1.56
C LEU A 40 12.99 6.95 -0.45
N ILE A 41 13.10 7.50 0.75
CA ILE A 41 12.22 7.16 1.88
C ILE A 41 10.77 7.54 1.56
N ALA A 42 10.55 8.76 1.04
CA ALA A 42 9.21 9.22 0.67
C ALA A 42 8.61 8.35 -0.45
N GLY A 43 9.38 8.06 -1.49
CA GLY A 43 8.97 7.21 -2.60
C GLY A 43 8.68 5.78 -2.15
N LEU A 44 9.49 5.23 -1.24
CA LEU A 44 9.27 3.90 -0.68
C LEU A 44 8.05 3.86 0.25
N ALA A 45 7.83 4.91 1.04
CA ALA A 45 6.65 5.04 1.89
C ALA A 45 5.37 5.13 1.05
N VAL A 46 5.36 6.00 0.02
CA VAL A 46 4.22 6.13 -0.89
C VAL A 46 4.02 4.86 -1.70
N GLY A 47 5.09 4.27 -2.26
CA GLY A 47 5.01 3.03 -3.02
C GLY A 47 4.54 1.84 -2.18
N GLY A 48 5.04 1.71 -0.96
CA GLY A 48 4.60 0.69 0.00
C GLY A 48 3.16 0.89 0.46
N TRP A 49 2.75 2.14 0.69
CA TRP A 49 1.36 2.48 0.99
C TRP A 49 0.43 2.16 -0.18
N LEU A 50 0.85 2.49 -1.40
CA LEU A 50 0.09 2.21 -2.61
C LEU A 50 -0.01 0.70 -2.86
N TRP A 51 1.06 -0.07 -2.63
CA TRP A 51 1.05 -1.52 -2.69
C TRP A 51 0.05 -2.12 -1.70
N TRP A 52 0.04 -1.64 -0.47
CA TRP A 52 -0.94 -2.03 0.54
C TRP A 52 -2.37 -1.70 0.11
N GLN A 53 -2.58 -0.53 -0.51
CA GLN A 53 -3.87 -0.10 -1.01
C GLN A 53 -4.35 -0.96 -2.18
N PHE A 54 -3.47 -1.26 -3.15
CA PHE A 54 -3.76 -2.18 -4.25
C PHE A 54 -4.10 -3.59 -3.75
N ARG A 55 -3.42 -4.08 -2.70
CA ARG A 55 -3.75 -5.36 -2.07
C ARG A 55 -5.13 -5.35 -1.41
N ARG A 56 -5.52 -4.24 -0.77
CA ARG A 56 -6.88 -4.04 -0.24
C ARG A 56 -7.93 -3.95 -1.33
N LEU A 57 -7.61 -3.29 -2.44
CA LEU A 57 -8.48 -3.23 -3.62
C LEU A 57 -8.62 -4.59 -4.30
N GLY A 58 -7.59 -5.43 -4.34
CA GLY A 58 -7.69 -6.79 -4.87
C GLY A 58 -8.57 -7.70 -4.02
N GLN A 59 -8.57 -7.53 -2.69
CA GLN A 59 -9.54 -8.21 -1.81
C GLN A 59 -10.96 -7.66 -1.98
N SER A 60 -11.10 -6.34 -2.11
CA SER A 60 -12.41 -5.70 -2.34
C SER A 60 -12.95 -5.99 -3.74
N ALA A 61 -12.10 -6.12 -4.76
CA ALA A 61 -12.46 -6.54 -6.10
C ALA A 61 -12.85 -8.02 -6.12
N ARG A 62 -12.20 -8.89 -5.35
CA ARG A 62 -12.69 -10.28 -5.16
C ARG A 62 -13.98 -10.35 -4.35
N ALA A 63 -14.20 -9.45 -3.39
CA ALA A 63 -15.42 -9.38 -2.59
C ALA A 63 -16.59 -8.66 -3.28
N ALA A 64 -16.30 -7.74 -4.22
CA ALA A 64 -17.28 -7.04 -5.08
C ALA A 64 -17.48 -7.74 -6.43
N ALA A 65 -16.57 -8.63 -6.84
CA ALA A 65 -16.74 -9.54 -7.97
C ALA A 65 -16.99 -11.01 -7.54
N PRO A 66 -17.99 -11.34 -6.70
CA PRO A 66 -18.64 -12.63 -6.78
C PRO A 66 -19.64 -12.70 -7.96
N ASN A 67 -19.99 -11.55 -8.57
CA ASN A 67 -21.06 -11.46 -9.57
C ASN A 67 -20.69 -10.73 -10.87
N VAL A 68 -19.40 -10.44 -11.10
CA VAL A 68 -18.94 -9.90 -12.39
C VAL A 68 -17.91 -10.88 -12.93
N ILE A 69 -18.42 -12.04 -13.35
CA ILE A 69 -17.72 -12.97 -14.22
C ILE A 69 -17.81 -12.36 -15.62
N GLU A 70 -16.64 -12.05 -16.15
CA GLU A 70 -16.38 -11.81 -17.56
C GLU A 70 -16.86 -13.05 -18.35
N GLY A 71 -18.12 -13.00 -18.80
CA GLY A 71 -18.82 -14.13 -19.42
C GLY A 71 -20.11 -14.48 -18.69
N GLU A 72 -21.13 -13.62 -18.83
CA GLU A 72 -22.56 -13.93 -18.79
C GLU A 72 -22.96 -15.26 -18.13
N TYR A 73 -23.04 -15.28 -16.81
CA TYR A 73 -23.94 -16.19 -16.10
C TYR A 73 -24.55 -15.45 -14.92
N THR A 74 -25.73 -14.90 -15.16
CA THR A 74 -26.61 -14.34 -14.13
C THR A 74 -27.01 -15.47 -13.20
N ILE A 75 -26.44 -15.51 -12.00
CA ILE A 75 -27.00 -16.32 -10.92
C ILE A 75 -28.26 -15.58 -10.46
N GLU A 76 -29.41 -15.98 -11.01
CA GLU A 76 -30.72 -15.69 -10.44
C GLU A 76 -30.65 -16.03 -8.95
N SER A 77 -30.77 -15.00 -8.11
CA SER A 77 -30.96 -15.18 -6.68
C SER A 77 -32.32 -15.84 -6.54
N ALA A 78 -32.34 -17.17 -6.45
CA ALA A 78 -33.51 -17.91 -6.02
C ALA A 78 -33.82 -17.44 -4.60
N HIS A 79 -34.67 -16.41 -4.52
CA HIS A 79 -35.45 -16.08 -3.35
C HIS A 79 -36.04 -17.40 -2.82
N PRO A 80 -35.69 -17.85 -1.60
CA PRO A 80 -36.55 -18.79 -0.91
C PRO A 80 -37.73 -17.97 -0.37
N LEU A 81 -38.53 -17.41 -1.28
CA LEU A 81 -39.92 -17.12 -1.02
C LEU A 81 -40.60 -18.46 -1.23
N LEU A 82 -40.98 -19.14 -0.15
CA LEU A 82 -41.97 -20.23 -0.04
C LEU A 82 -41.56 -21.21 1.09
N GLU A 83 -41.70 -20.81 2.35
CA GLU A 83 -42.16 -21.75 3.39
C GLU A 83 -42.80 -20.96 4.54
N ASN A 84 -43.98 -20.42 4.27
CA ASN A 84 -44.91 -19.98 5.28
C ASN A 84 -46.13 -20.89 5.21
N GLU A 85 -46.04 -22.10 5.75
CA GLU A 85 -47.19 -22.95 6.02
C GLU A 85 -46.93 -23.73 7.32
N GLY A 86 -47.51 -23.23 8.42
CA GLY A 86 -47.96 -24.09 9.51
C GLY A 86 -47.06 -24.22 10.73
N THR A 87 -47.12 -23.26 11.66
CA THR A 87 -47.05 -23.64 13.09
C THR A 87 -48.35 -24.35 13.47
N PRO A 88 -48.28 -25.53 14.11
CA PRO A 88 -48.66 -25.50 15.52
C PRO A 88 -47.79 -26.43 16.39
N ASN A 89 -47.32 -25.85 17.50
CA ASN A 89 -47.33 -26.46 18.84
C ASN A 89 -47.17 -27.98 18.92
N ARG A 90 -45.95 -28.46 19.16
CA ARG A 90 -45.73 -29.82 19.67
C ARG A 90 -44.70 -29.83 20.79
N LYS A 91 -45.15 -29.41 21.97
CA LYS A 91 -44.55 -29.80 23.25
C LYS A 91 -44.57 -31.35 23.32
N PRO A 92 -43.42 -32.05 23.45
CA PRO A 92 -43.49 -33.49 23.64
C PRO A 92 -44.03 -33.81 25.04
N PRO A 93 -44.96 -34.77 25.16
CA PRO A 93 -45.49 -35.22 26.44
C PRO A 93 -44.44 -36.00 27.24
N ILE A 94 -44.53 -35.83 28.55
CA ILE A 94 -43.76 -36.48 29.61
C ILE A 94 -43.72 -38.00 29.36
N SER A 95 -42.53 -38.60 29.23
CA SER A 95 -42.36 -40.06 29.18
C SER A 95 -42.85 -40.69 30.49
N PRO A 96 -43.76 -41.68 30.46
CA PRO A 96 -44.06 -42.48 31.63
C PRO A 96 -43.03 -43.60 31.75
N LEU A 97 -42.26 -43.60 32.84
CA LEU A 97 -41.44 -44.74 33.27
C LEU A 97 -42.37 -45.84 33.82
N PRO A 98 -42.37 -47.06 33.25
CA PRO A 98 -42.95 -48.21 33.92
C PRO A 98 -41.86 -48.86 34.77
N ARG A 99 -42.02 -48.87 36.09
CA ARG A 99 -41.26 -49.79 36.95
C ARG A 99 -42.26 -50.61 37.77
N HIS A 100 -42.36 -51.88 37.39
CA HIS A 100 -43.16 -52.93 38.03
C HIS A 100 -42.62 -53.23 39.45
N PRO A 101 -43.43 -53.87 40.31
CA PRO A 101 -43.22 -54.03 41.74
C PRO A 101 -42.49 -55.34 42.10
N ALA A 102 -41.87 -55.33 43.29
CA ALA A 102 -41.74 -56.47 44.21
C ALA A 102 -41.46 -55.90 45.61
#